data_AF-A0A4Q4UNB9-F1
#
_entry.id   AF-A0A4Q4UNB9-F1
#
_cell.length_a   1.000
_cell.length_b   1.000
_cell.length_c   1.000
_cell.angle_alpha   90.00
_cell.angle_beta   90.00
_cell.angle_gamma   90.00
#
_symmetry.space_group_name_H-M   'P 1'
#
loop_
_entity.id
_entity.type
_entity.pdbx_description
1 polymer ?
#
loop_
_entity_poly.entity_id
_entity_poly.type
_entity_poly.pdbx_seq_one_letter_code
_entity_poly.pdbx_strand_id
1 'polypeptide(L)'
;MLPNQTLRFQDWYNNYGADFVKVSAGTCNRTLANYVASPLDPLLCDAHVNCILEATYESRKAHMASAAIFLGMVPTLLSLVAPSLPQLALLSARRPLLALLIASGSTVLFLDRLFRIESPRETLARTDGERFIPRLKQQWAIVFSVGEYLLVTVATINVIWNSWQLGNKAVIVWKCELNFMPLIWVLGAPFILLVVAIPFQFTTIAKSLRAQASDYSPLTVAEQVDSKCKPSTVGEFMAREITPAIRHPTIKLEKIPHPETWAVIILNVGFCLAALQVLFGMGVLASVLFVSVRDAVWVGLSVELLQRLDERHPV
;
A
#
# COMPACT_ATOMS: atom_id res chain seq x y z
N MET A 1 -5.77 -15.13 -24.86
CA MET A 1 -6.37 -13.84 -25.21
C MET A 1 -5.79 -12.81 -24.25
N LEU A 2 -4.76 -12.07 -24.70
CA LEU A 2 -4.22 -10.97 -23.90
C LEU A 2 -5.28 -9.85 -23.85
N PRO A 3 -5.55 -9.28 -22.68
CA PRO A 3 -6.54 -8.21 -22.56
C PRO A 3 -6.11 -7.03 -23.45
N ASN A 4 -7.11 -6.36 -24.02
CA ASN A 4 -6.99 -5.18 -24.88
C ASN A 4 -5.93 -4.21 -24.30
N GLN A 5 -4.69 -4.31 -24.77
CA GLN A 5 -3.56 -3.60 -24.19
C GLN A 5 -3.73 -2.14 -24.61
N THR A 6 -3.91 -1.25 -23.64
CA THR A 6 -3.97 0.19 -23.91
C THR A 6 -2.65 0.60 -24.55
N LEU A 7 -2.70 1.01 -25.82
CA LEU A 7 -1.53 1.43 -26.58
C LEU A 7 -0.91 2.65 -25.89
N ARG A 8 0.40 2.60 -25.63
CA ARG A 8 1.13 3.73 -25.05
C ARG A 8 1.19 4.89 -26.05
N PHE A 9 1.53 6.08 -25.55
CA PHE A 9 1.68 7.32 -26.33
C PHE A 9 0.37 7.93 -26.87
N GLN A 10 -0.79 7.37 -26.51
CA GLN A 10 -2.11 7.94 -26.85
C GLN A 10 -2.59 8.94 -25.80
N ASP A 11 -2.38 8.61 -24.52
CA ASP A 11 -2.78 9.42 -23.38
C ASP A 11 -1.56 9.94 -22.61
N TRP A 12 -1.66 11.19 -22.13
CA TRP A 12 -0.57 11.89 -21.46
C TRP A 12 -1.08 12.65 -20.24
N TYR A 13 -0.16 13.08 -19.37
CA TYR A 13 -0.49 13.97 -18.26
C TYR A 13 -0.79 15.40 -18.74
N ASN A 14 -1.71 16.09 -18.05
CA ASN A 14 -2.32 17.33 -18.52
C ASN A 14 -1.30 18.46 -18.81
N ASN A 15 -0.22 18.57 -18.05
CA ASN A 15 0.64 19.76 -18.11
C ASN A 15 1.44 19.87 -19.43
N TYR A 16 1.90 18.74 -19.98
CA TYR A 16 2.63 18.68 -21.25
C TYR A 16 1.95 17.82 -22.31
N GLY A 17 0.79 17.24 -22.00
CA GLY A 17 0.15 16.23 -22.84
C GLY A 17 -0.25 16.73 -24.22
N ALA A 18 -0.81 17.94 -24.33
CA ALA A 18 -1.21 18.49 -25.63
C ALA A 18 -0.02 18.62 -26.60
N ASP A 19 1.16 18.98 -26.06
CA ASP A 19 2.37 19.10 -26.86
C ASP A 19 2.94 17.73 -27.24
N PHE A 20 2.93 16.76 -26.31
CA PHE A 20 3.36 15.40 -26.63
C PHE A 20 2.46 14.71 -27.66
N VAL A 21 1.14 14.93 -27.61
CA VAL A 21 0.21 14.45 -28.66
C VAL A 21 0.59 15.05 -30.01
N LYS A 22 0.84 16.37 -30.06
CA LYS A 22 1.22 17.06 -31.31
C LYS A 22 2.56 16.57 -31.87
N VAL A 23 3.55 16.33 -31.01
CA VAL A 23 4.86 15.81 -31.41
C VAL A 23 4.78 14.34 -31.83
N SER A 24 4.10 13.50 -31.04
CA SER A 24 3.96 12.07 -31.28
C SER A 24 3.22 11.77 -32.58
N ALA A 25 2.06 12.41 -32.80
CA ALA A 25 1.24 12.21 -34.01
C ALA A 25 1.67 13.07 -35.22
N GLY A 26 2.50 14.09 -34.99
CA GLY A 26 3.03 14.96 -36.04
C GLY A 26 4.44 14.55 -36.45
N THR A 27 5.45 15.18 -35.85
CA THR A 27 6.87 14.98 -36.17
C THR A 27 7.31 13.52 -36.05
N CYS A 28 6.78 12.80 -35.06
CA CYS A 28 7.15 11.41 -34.75
C CYS A 28 6.14 10.37 -35.24
N ASN A 29 5.28 10.72 -36.20
CA ASN A 29 4.22 9.82 -36.68
C ASN A 29 4.77 8.50 -37.23
N ARG A 30 5.91 8.52 -37.92
CA ARG A 30 6.53 7.31 -38.48
C ARG A 30 6.95 6.32 -37.39
N THR A 31 7.58 6.81 -36.32
CA THR A 31 8.00 5.94 -35.19
C THR A 31 6.79 5.47 -34.39
N LEU A 32 5.75 6.30 -34.28
CA LEU A 32 4.47 5.91 -33.67
C LEU A 32 3.80 4.76 -34.44
N ALA A 33 3.69 4.87 -35.77
CA ALA A 33 3.09 3.83 -36.61
C ALA A 33 3.84 2.49 -36.49
N ASN A 34 5.17 2.54 -36.46
CA ASN A 34 6.00 1.35 -36.25
C ASN A 34 5.76 0.72 -34.88
N TYR A 35 5.70 1.53 -33.81
CA TYR A 35 5.37 1.05 -32.46
C TYR A 35 3.98 0.41 -32.40
N VAL A 36 2.96 1.07 -32.99
CA VAL A 36 1.58 0.54 -33.00
C VAL A 36 1.49 -0.78 -33.77
N ALA A 37 2.31 -0.96 -34.82
CA ALA A 37 2.38 -2.22 -35.55
C ALA A 37 3.03 -3.36 -34.73
N SER A 38 3.89 -3.05 -33.76
CA SER A 38 4.59 -4.04 -32.94
C SER A 38 4.90 -3.49 -31.53
N PRO A 39 3.88 -3.39 -30.65
CA PRO A 39 3.98 -2.67 -29.37
C PRO A 39 4.81 -3.38 -28.29
N LEU A 40 5.15 -4.65 -28.52
CA LEU A 40 5.97 -5.48 -27.63
C LEU A 40 7.47 -5.39 -27.96
N ASP A 41 7.85 -4.75 -29.06
CA ASP A 41 9.25 -4.60 -29.44
C ASP A 41 9.88 -3.41 -28.67
N PRO A 42 10.85 -3.68 -27.76
CA PRO A 42 11.48 -2.62 -26.97
C PRO A 42 12.22 -1.60 -27.85
N LEU A 43 12.80 -2.04 -28.98
CA LEU A 43 13.58 -1.16 -29.85
C LEU A 43 12.69 -0.10 -30.52
N LEU A 44 11.49 -0.49 -30.95
CA LEU A 44 10.52 0.42 -31.56
C LEU A 44 9.94 1.40 -30.53
N CYS A 45 9.75 0.94 -29.30
CA CYS A 45 9.32 1.79 -28.19
C CYS A 45 10.38 2.86 -27.89
N ASP A 46 11.64 2.45 -27.72
CA ASP A 46 12.75 3.36 -27.45
C ASP A 46 12.99 4.33 -28.62
N ALA A 47 12.84 3.87 -29.88
CA ALA A 47 12.92 4.72 -31.05
C ALA A 47 11.85 5.83 -31.06
N HIS A 48 10.63 5.52 -30.62
CA HIS A 48 9.57 6.53 -30.51
C HIS A 48 9.83 7.51 -29.35
N VAL A 49 10.26 7.01 -28.18
CA VAL A 49 10.68 7.84 -27.04
C VAL A 49 11.78 8.81 -27.46
N ASN A 50 12.82 8.33 -28.14
CA ASN A 50 13.93 9.16 -28.62
C ASN A 50 13.47 10.23 -29.59
N CYS A 51 12.57 9.91 -30.52
CA CYS A 51 12.00 10.91 -31.42
C CYS A 51 11.27 12.03 -30.68
N ILE A 52 10.43 11.67 -29.69
CA ILE A 52 9.73 12.68 -28.87
C ILE A 52 10.74 13.53 -28.10
N LEU A 53 11.73 12.89 -27.47
CA LEU A 53 12.75 13.61 -26.72
C LEU A 53 13.52 14.57 -27.65
N GLU A 54 13.98 14.15 -28.82
CA GLU A 54 14.68 15.01 -29.77
C GLU A 54 13.84 16.22 -30.21
N ALA A 55 12.54 16.02 -30.45
CA ALA A 55 11.62 17.07 -30.86
C ALA A 55 11.13 17.97 -29.70
N THR A 56 11.50 17.69 -28.45
CA THR A 56 11.12 18.49 -27.27
C THR A 56 12.19 19.48 -26.85
N TYR A 57 11.77 20.61 -26.27
CA TYR A 57 12.68 21.63 -25.75
C TYR A 57 13.53 21.13 -24.59
N GLU A 58 14.80 21.52 -24.56
CA GLU A 58 15.76 21.19 -23.49
C GLU A 58 15.28 21.61 -22.09
N SER A 59 14.61 22.77 -21.99
CA SER A 59 14.02 23.23 -20.72
C SER A 59 12.99 22.24 -20.16
N ARG A 60 12.18 21.62 -21.02
CA ARG A 60 11.18 20.63 -20.61
C ARG A 60 11.82 19.31 -20.22
N LYS A 61 12.89 18.89 -20.90
CA LYS A 61 13.68 17.72 -20.49
C LYS A 61 14.24 17.90 -19.09
N ALA A 62 14.78 19.08 -18.77
CA ALA A 62 15.23 19.41 -17.43
C ALA A 62 14.08 19.36 -16.39
N HIS A 63 12.88 19.83 -16.75
CA HIS A 63 11.70 19.69 -15.88
C HIS A 63 11.28 18.23 -15.66
N MET A 64 11.31 17.38 -16.68
CA MET A 64 11.04 15.95 -16.52
C MET A 64 12.10 15.26 -15.66
N ALA A 65 13.37 15.62 -15.82
CA ALA A 65 14.46 15.09 -14.99
C ALA A 65 14.28 15.45 -13.51
N SER A 66 13.88 16.70 -13.20
CA SER A 66 13.58 17.08 -11.81
C SER A 66 12.35 16.37 -11.24
N ALA A 67 11.32 16.12 -12.07
CA ALA A 67 10.15 15.34 -11.68
C ALA A 67 10.52 13.89 -11.34
N ALA A 68 11.39 13.26 -12.14
CA ALA A 68 11.89 11.92 -11.91
C ALA A 68 12.66 11.80 -10.59
N ILE A 69 13.50 12.79 -10.24
CA ILE A 69 14.19 12.85 -8.95
C ILE A 69 13.18 12.91 -7.80
N PHE A 70 12.16 13.77 -7.90
CA PHE A 70 11.11 13.87 -6.89
C PHE A 70 10.36 12.55 -6.72
N LEU A 71 9.88 11.95 -7.82
CA LEU A 71 9.20 10.66 -7.82
C LEU A 71 10.08 9.54 -7.24
N GLY A 72 11.38 9.56 -7.53
CA GLY A 72 12.36 8.64 -6.96
C GLY A 72 12.49 8.74 -5.44
N MET A 73 12.20 9.90 -4.84
CA MET A 73 12.20 10.09 -3.37
C MET A 73 10.85 9.77 -2.72
N VAL A 74 9.76 9.65 -3.48
CA VAL A 74 8.43 9.34 -2.91
C VAL A 74 8.43 8.05 -2.08
N PRO A 75 9.04 6.92 -2.51
CA PRO A 75 9.05 5.69 -1.71
C PRO A 75 9.72 5.86 -0.35
N THR A 76 10.79 6.66 -0.26
CA THR A 76 11.48 6.90 1.02
C THR A 76 10.65 7.81 1.91
N LEU A 77 10.03 8.85 1.36
CA LEU A 77 9.12 9.72 2.13
C LEU A 77 7.92 8.94 2.68
N LEU A 78 7.30 8.10 1.86
CA LEU A 78 6.20 7.23 2.29
C LEU A 78 6.66 6.21 3.35
N SER A 79 7.90 5.71 3.24
CA SER A 79 8.46 4.81 4.25
C SER A 79 8.64 5.44 5.63
N LEU A 80 8.59 6.77 5.77
CA LEU A 80 8.69 7.46 7.06
C LEU A 80 7.34 7.55 7.79
N VAL A 81 6.23 7.50 7.05
CA VAL A 81 4.86 7.64 7.58
C VAL A 81 4.11 6.31 7.53
N ALA A 82 4.66 5.31 6.84
CA ALA A 82 4.12 3.98 6.73
C ALA A 82 3.92 3.32 8.12
N PRO A 83 2.98 2.38 8.25
CA PRO A 83 2.84 1.54 9.42
C PRO A 83 4.03 0.58 9.53
N SER A 84 4.38 0.21 10.76
CA SER A 84 5.42 -0.77 10.98
C SER A 84 4.94 -2.19 10.73
N LEU A 85 5.83 -3.03 10.21
CA LEU A 85 5.54 -4.44 9.90
C LEU A 85 5.10 -5.26 11.13
N PRO A 86 5.68 -5.09 12.34
CA PRO A 86 5.20 -5.78 13.54
C PRO A 86 3.79 -5.35 13.96
N GLN A 87 3.44 -4.06 13.83
CA GLN A 87 2.09 -3.57 14.13
C GLN A 87 1.06 -4.20 13.19
N LEU A 88 1.35 -4.26 11.89
CA LEU A 88 0.49 -4.93 10.92
C LEU A 88 0.40 -6.44 11.16
N ALA A 89 1.49 -7.10 11.55
CA ALA A 89 1.47 -8.51 11.91
C ALA A 89 0.58 -8.78 13.14
N LEU A 90 0.70 -7.96 14.19
CA LEU A 90 -0.16 -8.04 15.38
C LEU A 90 -1.63 -7.74 15.05
N LEU A 91 -1.89 -6.75 14.20
CA LEU A 91 -3.22 -6.43 13.72
C LEU A 91 -3.81 -7.61 12.92
N SER A 92 -3.01 -8.22 12.05
CA SER A 92 -3.44 -9.35 11.23
C SER A 92 -3.87 -10.57 12.05
N ALA A 93 -3.34 -10.75 13.27
CA ALA A 93 -3.73 -11.84 14.16
C ALA A 93 -5.18 -11.71 14.67
N ARG A 94 -5.73 -10.49 14.66
CA ARG A 94 -7.10 -10.16 15.09
C ARG A 94 -8.01 -9.83 13.90
N ARG A 95 -7.52 -9.01 12.98
CA ARG A 95 -8.21 -8.54 11.76
C ARG A 95 -7.34 -8.66 10.51
N PRO A 96 -7.30 -9.84 9.89
CA PRO A 96 -6.46 -10.06 8.73
C PRO A 96 -6.88 -9.26 7.49
N LEU A 97 -8.18 -9.03 7.25
CA LEU A 97 -8.61 -8.32 6.04
C LEU A 97 -8.30 -6.83 6.14
N LEU A 98 -8.59 -6.23 7.30
CA LEU A 98 -8.21 -4.85 7.58
C LEU A 98 -6.70 -4.62 7.41
N ALA A 99 -5.87 -5.51 7.99
CA ALA A 99 -4.41 -5.38 7.89
C ALA A 99 -3.93 -5.44 6.44
N LEU A 100 -4.54 -6.31 5.62
CA LEU A 100 -4.23 -6.41 4.20
C LEU A 100 -4.61 -5.14 3.44
N LEU A 101 -5.81 -4.60 3.70
CA LEU A 101 -6.29 -3.36 3.08
C LEU A 101 -5.41 -2.15 3.47
N ILE A 102 -4.97 -2.08 4.73
CA ILE A 102 -4.04 -1.04 5.19
C ILE A 102 -2.69 -1.18 4.48
N ALA A 103 -2.16 -2.41 4.36
CA ALA A 103 -0.92 -2.64 3.63
C ALA A 103 -1.02 -2.30 2.14
N SER A 104 -2.15 -2.59 1.49
CA SER A 104 -2.37 -2.20 0.10
C SER A 104 -2.52 -0.69 -0.09
N GLY A 105 -3.12 0.02 0.88
CA GLY A 105 -3.17 1.48 0.89
C GLY A 105 -1.81 2.14 1.16
N SER A 106 -0.94 1.48 1.95
CA SER A 106 0.31 2.09 2.40
C SER A 106 1.42 2.13 1.34
N THR A 107 1.36 1.33 0.26
CA THR A 107 2.38 1.14 -0.82
C THR A 107 3.79 0.73 -0.37
N VAL A 108 4.20 1.12 0.83
CA VAL A 108 5.51 0.96 1.45
C VAL A 108 5.29 0.65 2.94
N LEU A 109 6.28 0.01 3.56
CA LEU A 109 6.31 -0.32 4.99
C LEU A 109 7.39 0.52 5.68
N PHE A 110 7.23 0.78 6.98
CA PHE A 110 8.18 1.59 7.75
C PHE A 110 9.56 0.90 7.89
N LEU A 111 10.64 1.63 7.59
CA LEU A 111 12.02 1.18 7.78
C LEU A 111 12.61 1.76 9.08
N ASP A 112 12.10 1.40 10.27
CA ASP A 112 12.63 2.00 11.51
C ASP A 112 14.07 1.59 11.81
N ARG A 113 14.42 0.32 11.58
CA ARG A 113 15.77 -0.21 11.85
C ARG A 113 15.96 -1.54 11.11
N LEU A 114 16.74 -1.54 10.04
CA LEU A 114 17.19 -2.76 9.36
C LEU A 114 18.02 -3.72 10.25
N PHE A 115 18.47 -3.26 11.43
CA PHE A 115 19.43 -3.97 12.27
C PHE A 115 19.04 -4.11 13.74
N ARG A 116 17.85 -3.66 14.16
CA ARG A 116 17.38 -3.83 15.54
C ARG A 116 16.17 -4.74 15.54
N ILE A 117 16.36 -5.94 16.09
CA ILE A 117 15.30 -6.93 16.29
C ILE A 117 14.40 -6.39 17.40
N GLU A 118 13.38 -5.61 17.04
CA GLU A 118 12.33 -5.20 17.97
C GLU A 118 11.45 -6.44 18.18
N SER A 119 11.47 -7.01 19.38
CA SER A 119 10.57 -8.12 19.68
C SER A 119 9.12 -7.62 19.63
N PRO A 120 8.13 -8.44 19.19
CA PRO A 120 6.72 -8.05 19.21
C PRO A 120 6.27 -7.54 20.59
N ARG A 121 6.89 -8.07 21.66
CA ARG A 121 6.72 -7.62 23.04
C ARG A 121 7.22 -6.20 23.28
N GLU A 122 8.33 -5.78 22.68
CA GLU A 122 8.83 -4.39 22.78
C GLU A 122 7.89 -3.40 22.08
N THR A 123 7.35 -3.76 20.91
CA THR A 123 6.32 -2.95 20.23
C THR A 123 5.06 -2.80 21.10
N LEU A 124 4.67 -3.87 21.78
CA LEU A 124 3.52 -3.88 22.70
C LEU A 124 3.81 -3.10 23.99
N ALA A 125 5.00 -3.26 24.58
CA ALA A 125 5.44 -2.53 25.77
C ALA A 125 5.51 -1.02 25.55
N ARG A 126 5.85 -0.60 24.33
CA ARG A 126 5.87 0.82 23.94
C ARG A 126 4.47 1.44 23.82
N THR A 127 3.45 0.59 23.72
CA THR A 127 2.04 1.01 23.62
C THR A 127 1.33 0.99 25.00
N ASP A 128 2.04 0.73 26.10
CA ASP A 128 1.55 0.85 27.49
C ASP A 128 1.34 2.32 27.92
N GLY A 129 0.81 3.15 27.03
CA GLY A 129 0.20 4.43 27.38
C GLY A 129 -1.23 4.20 27.85
N GLU A 130 -1.64 4.90 28.90
CA GLU A 130 -3.02 4.92 29.37
C GLU A 130 -3.96 5.24 28.20
N ARG A 131 -4.83 4.28 27.83
CA ARG A 131 -5.87 4.52 26.81
C ARG A 131 -6.84 5.55 27.37
N PHE A 132 -6.74 6.78 26.89
CA PHE A 132 -7.60 7.91 27.27
C PHE A 132 -9.03 7.84 26.71
N ILE A 133 -9.40 6.80 25.97
CA ILE A 133 -10.67 6.77 25.25
C ILE A 133 -11.72 5.97 26.03
N PRO A 134 -12.84 6.60 26.44
CA PRO A 134 -13.91 5.92 27.15
C PRO A 134 -14.51 4.80 26.31
N ARG A 135 -14.96 3.73 26.97
CA ARG A 135 -15.57 2.57 26.32
C ARG A 135 -16.73 3.01 25.43
N LEU A 136 -16.50 2.92 24.13
CA LEU A 136 -17.43 3.36 23.12
C LEU A 136 -18.69 2.47 23.11
N LYS A 137 -19.88 3.08 23.06
CA LYS A 137 -21.16 2.35 22.96
C LYS A 137 -21.19 1.51 21.68
N GLN A 138 -21.86 0.36 21.73
CA GLN A 138 -21.85 -0.65 20.66
C GLN A 138 -22.31 -0.13 19.29
N GLN A 139 -23.29 0.78 19.25
CA GLN A 139 -23.76 1.38 18.00
C GLN A 139 -22.67 2.19 17.30
N TRP A 140 -21.93 2.99 18.08
CA TRP A 140 -20.80 3.76 17.56
C TRP A 140 -19.66 2.84 17.12
N ALA A 141 -19.38 1.77 17.86
CA ALA A 141 -18.35 0.80 17.49
C ALA A 141 -18.53 0.21 16.07
N ILE A 142 -19.77 -0.08 15.68
CA ILE A 142 -20.08 -0.56 14.32
C ILE A 142 -19.84 0.56 13.30
N VAL A 143 -20.29 1.78 13.59
CA VAL A 143 -20.10 2.95 12.71
C VAL A 143 -18.61 3.23 12.46
N PHE A 144 -17.78 3.20 13.51
CA PHE A 144 -16.33 3.39 13.36
C PHE A 144 -15.68 2.26 12.56
N SER A 145 -16.09 1.00 12.76
CA SER A 145 -15.54 -0.11 11.97
C SER A 145 -15.92 0.02 10.49
N VAL A 146 -17.17 0.35 10.18
CA VAL A 146 -17.61 0.57 8.79
C VAL A 146 -16.87 1.75 8.18
N GLY A 147 -16.71 2.84 8.93
CA GLY A 147 -15.92 4.01 8.50
C GLY A 147 -14.47 3.66 8.19
N GLU A 148 -13.82 2.86 9.05
CA GLU A 148 -12.44 2.39 8.86
C GLU A 148 -12.30 1.61 7.54
N TYR A 149 -13.20 0.65 7.27
CA TYR A 149 -13.19 -0.09 6.01
C TYR A 149 -13.41 0.78 4.78
N LEU A 150 -14.36 1.72 4.85
CA LEU A 150 -14.64 2.63 3.73
C LEU A 150 -13.42 3.49 3.41
N LEU A 151 -12.81 4.11 4.43
CA LEU A 151 -11.64 4.96 4.26
C LEU A 151 -10.46 4.19 3.65
N VAL A 152 -10.14 3.02 4.21
CA VAL A 152 -9.00 2.22 3.73
C VAL A 152 -9.26 1.66 2.32
N THR A 153 -10.50 1.29 2.02
CA THR A 153 -10.88 0.80 0.67
C THR A 153 -10.76 1.91 -0.37
N VAL A 154 -11.27 3.12 -0.06
CA VAL A 154 -11.14 4.28 -0.94
C VAL A 154 -9.67 4.63 -1.17
N ALA A 155 -8.85 4.61 -0.11
CA ALA A 155 -7.41 4.83 -0.23
C ALA A 155 -6.73 3.78 -1.11
N THR A 156 -7.04 2.50 -0.91
CA THR A 156 -6.49 1.39 -1.71
C THR A 156 -6.86 1.52 -3.18
N ILE A 157 -8.14 1.79 -3.48
CA ILE A 157 -8.61 1.97 -4.86
C ILE A 157 -7.89 3.17 -5.50
N ASN A 158 -7.78 4.28 -4.78
CA ASN A 158 -7.10 5.48 -5.28
C ASN A 158 -5.64 5.22 -5.61
N VAL A 159 -4.92 4.53 -4.73
CA VAL A 159 -3.52 4.16 -4.91
C VAL A 159 -3.34 3.25 -6.13
N ILE A 160 -4.11 2.16 -6.22
CA ILE A 160 -4.05 1.22 -7.35
C ILE A 160 -4.39 1.93 -8.66
N TRP A 161 -5.43 2.76 -8.65
CA TRP A 161 -5.85 3.52 -9.82
C TRP A 161 -4.77 4.50 -10.28
N ASN A 162 -4.16 5.23 -9.34
CA ASN A 162 -3.10 6.19 -9.64
C ASN A 162 -1.85 5.49 -10.21
N SER A 163 -1.46 4.33 -9.66
CA SER A 163 -0.34 3.54 -10.19
C SER A 163 -0.61 2.98 -11.57
N TRP A 164 -1.85 2.54 -11.83
CA TRP A 164 -2.28 2.11 -13.16
C TRP A 164 -2.24 3.26 -14.17
N GLN A 165 -2.75 4.43 -13.79
CA GLN A 165 -2.71 5.63 -14.62
C GLN A 165 -1.27 6.07 -14.91
N LEU A 166 -0.38 6.04 -13.91
CA LEU A 166 1.03 6.35 -14.07
C LEU A 166 1.71 5.42 -15.08
N GLY A 167 1.43 4.12 -14.99
CA GLY A 167 1.97 3.13 -15.94
C GLY A 167 1.51 3.31 -17.39
N ASN A 168 0.33 3.89 -17.61
CA ASN A 168 -0.22 4.08 -18.96
C ASN A 168 0.12 5.44 -19.57
N LYS A 169 0.15 6.51 -18.76
CA LYS A 169 0.41 7.89 -19.20
C LYS A 169 1.88 8.27 -19.18
N ALA A 170 2.72 7.46 -18.53
CA ALA A 170 4.15 7.67 -18.44
C ALA A 170 4.92 6.45 -18.95
N VAL A 171 6.18 6.68 -19.30
CA VAL A 171 7.06 5.64 -19.85
C VAL A 171 8.22 5.41 -18.90
N ILE A 172 8.64 4.15 -18.80
CA ILE A 172 9.68 3.70 -17.89
C ILE A 172 10.94 3.40 -18.72
N VAL A 173 12.03 4.13 -18.50
CA VAL A 173 13.22 4.15 -19.39
C VAL A 173 13.80 2.77 -19.66
N TRP A 174 14.15 2.04 -18.61
CA TRP A 174 14.69 0.68 -18.67
C TRP A 174 13.76 -0.38 -19.27
N LYS A 175 12.44 -0.13 -19.32
CA LYS A 175 11.42 -1.07 -19.83
C LYS A 175 10.21 -0.35 -20.44
N CYS A 176 10.42 0.19 -21.64
CA CYS A 176 9.43 0.94 -22.40
C CYS A 176 8.22 0.09 -22.84
N GLU A 177 8.34 -1.23 -22.87
CA GLU A 177 7.27 -2.15 -23.24
C GLU A 177 6.32 -2.49 -22.06
N LEU A 178 6.73 -2.24 -20.81
CA LEU A 178 6.01 -2.67 -19.61
C LEU A 178 5.33 -1.50 -18.87
N ASN A 179 4.00 -1.60 -18.68
CA ASN A 179 3.16 -0.61 -17.99
C ASN A 179 2.77 -0.95 -16.57
N PHE A 180 2.88 -2.22 -16.18
CA PHE A 180 2.47 -2.67 -14.85
C PHE A 180 3.58 -2.56 -13.80
N MET A 181 4.75 -1.99 -14.10
CA MET A 181 5.86 -1.87 -13.14
C MET A 181 5.51 -1.03 -11.89
N PRO A 182 4.86 0.15 -12.00
CA PRO A 182 4.42 0.88 -10.82
C PRO A 182 3.35 0.12 -10.02
N LEU A 183 2.54 -0.70 -10.70
CA LEU A 183 1.54 -1.55 -10.07
C LEU A 183 2.19 -2.69 -9.26
N ILE A 184 3.23 -3.34 -9.81
CA ILE A 184 4.03 -4.34 -9.06
C ILE A 184 4.61 -3.72 -7.79
N TRP A 185 5.11 -2.49 -7.89
CA TRP A 185 5.63 -1.79 -6.72
C TRP A 185 4.55 -1.56 -5.64
N VAL A 186 3.36 -1.10 -6.01
CA VAL A 186 2.27 -0.94 -5.03
C VAL A 186 1.80 -2.27 -4.44
N LEU A 187 1.70 -3.32 -5.25
CA LEU A 187 1.26 -4.64 -4.81
C LEU A 187 2.31 -5.42 -4.01
N GLY A 188 3.57 -4.97 -4.01
CA GLY A 188 4.61 -5.62 -3.22
C GLY A 188 4.43 -5.46 -1.71
N ALA A 189 3.89 -4.33 -1.22
CA ALA A 189 3.61 -4.15 0.21
C ALA A 189 2.61 -5.17 0.78
N PRO A 190 1.41 -5.38 0.20
CA PRO A 190 0.51 -6.42 0.68
C PRO A 190 1.08 -7.82 0.49
N PHE A 191 1.89 -8.07 -0.55
CA PHE A 191 2.58 -9.35 -0.71
C PHE A 191 3.57 -9.63 0.43
N ILE A 192 4.40 -8.65 0.81
CA ILE A 192 5.33 -8.76 1.93
C ILE A 192 4.56 -9.00 3.23
N LEU A 193 3.45 -8.30 3.44
CA LEU A 193 2.59 -8.56 4.58
C LEU A 193 2.07 -10.00 4.58
N LEU A 194 1.62 -10.56 3.44
CA LEU A 194 1.18 -11.95 3.39
C LEU A 194 2.28 -12.93 3.79
N VAL A 195 3.50 -12.72 3.29
CA VAL A 195 4.68 -13.55 3.63
C VAL A 195 4.95 -13.57 5.14
N VAL A 196 4.69 -12.47 5.84
CA VAL A 196 4.92 -12.36 7.30
C VAL A 196 3.69 -12.76 8.11
N ALA A 197 2.51 -12.29 7.71
CA ALA A 197 1.26 -12.45 8.43
C ALA A 197 0.81 -13.91 8.47
N ILE A 198 0.86 -14.64 7.34
CA ILE A 198 0.43 -16.05 7.26
C ILE A 198 1.18 -16.91 8.28
N PRO A 199 2.53 -16.96 8.29
CA PRO A 199 3.24 -17.73 9.30
C PRO A 199 3.07 -17.15 10.71
N PHE A 200 2.98 -15.82 10.85
CA PHE A 200 2.70 -15.19 12.15
C PHE A 200 1.38 -15.69 12.78
N GLN A 201 0.36 -16.00 11.98
CA GLN A 201 -0.91 -16.56 12.46
C GLN A 201 -0.73 -17.87 13.26
N PHE A 202 0.32 -18.65 13.00
CA PHE A 202 0.57 -19.94 13.64
C PHE A 202 1.36 -19.82 14.95
N THR A 203 1.94 -18.65 15.24
CA THR A 203 2.74 -18.39 16.43
C THR A 203 1.94 -18.53 17.72
N THR A 204 2.64 -18.84 18.81
CA THR A 204 2.07 -18.85 20.17
C THR A 204 1.55 -17.46 20.59
N ILE A 205 2.18 -16.39 20.10
CA ILE A 205 1.73 -15.00 20.29
C ILE A 205 0.37 -14.79 19.63
N ALA A 206 0.23 -15.09 18.34
CA ALA A 206 -1.05 -14.94 17.64
C ALA A 206 -2.16 -15.80 18.27
N LYS A 207 -1.85 -17.03 18.68
CA LYS A 207 -2.79 -17.91 19.40
C LYS A 207 -3.22 -17.30 20.74
N SER A 208 -2.28 -16.78 21.54
CA SER A 208 -2.60 -16.16 22.83
C SER A 208 -3.40 -14.86 22.67
N LEU A 209 -3.14 -14.07 21.62
CA LEU A 209 -3.92 -12.88 21.29
C LEU A 209 -5.36 -13.22 20.89
N ARG A 210 -5.57 -14.30 20.14
CA ARG A 210 -6.92 -14.78 19.81
C ARG A 210 -7.63 -15.37 21.02
N ALA A 211 -6.92 -16.10 21.87
CA ALA A 211 -7.49 -16.63 23.11
C ALA A 211 -7.95 -15.48 24.02
N GLN A 212 -7.13 -14.44 24.21
CA GLN A 212 -7.50 -13.25 24.97
C GLN A 212 -8.67 -12.47 24.34
N ALA A 213 -8.77 -12.45 23.00
CA ALA A 213 -9.90 -11.84 22.32
C ALA A 213 -11.20 -12.66 22.47
N SER A 214 -11.10 -13.99 22.58
CA SER A 214 -12.24 -14.89 22.76
C SER A 214 -12.76 -14.91 24.20
N ASP A 215 -11.87 -14.72 25.18
CA ASP A 215 -12.21 -14.62 26.61
C ASP A 215 -13.06 -13.35 26.88
N TYR A 216 -12.97 -12.36 25.98
CA TYR A 216 -13.84 -11.19 25.96
C TYR A 216 -15.08 -11.44 25.08
N SER A 217 -16.11 -12.08 25.66
CA SER A 217 -17.43 -12.17 25.03
C SER A 217 -18.05 -10.78 24.86
N PRO A 218 -18.46 -10.37 23.64
CA PRO A 218 -19.26 -9.18 23.47
C PRO A 218 -20.74 -9.49 23.76
N LEU A 219 -21.09 -10.14 24.87
CA LEU A 219 -22.49 -10.40 25.26
C LEU A 219 -22.63 -10.67 26.77
N THR A 220 -22.85 -9.62 27.56
CA THR A 220 -23.99 -9.63 28.48
C THR A 220 -25.18 -9.11 27.70
N VAL A 221 -25.76 -9.95 26.84
CA VAL A 221 -27.19 -9.82 26.53
C VAL A 221 -27.88 -10.47 27.71
N ALA A 222 -28.47 -9.63 28.56
CA ALA A 222 -29.59 -10.08 29.36
C ALA A 222 -30.73 -10.36 28.38
N GLU A 223 -30.91 -11.64 28.02
CA GLU A 223 -32.20 -12.28 27.69
C GLU A 223 -31.93 -13.66 27.06
N GLN A 224 -32.10 -14.69 27.88
CA GLN A 224 -33.16 -15.68 27.66
C GLN A 224 -33.54 -15.95 26.18
N VAL A 225 -32.63 -16.51 25.39
CA VAL A 225 -32.97 -17.17 24.12
C VAL A 225 -32.31 -18.53 24.08
N ASP A 226 -33.15 -19.52 23.85
CA ASP A 226 -32.87 -20.94 23.85
C ASP A 226 -31.76 -21.39 22.90
N SER A 227 -31.17 -22.50 23.31
CA SER A 227 -30.06 -23.25 22.73
C SER A 227 -30.08 -23.55 21.22
N LYS A 228 -28.87 -23.83 20.71
CA LYS A 228 -28.52 -24.61 19.49
C LYS A 228 -28.37 -23.87 18.15
N CYS A 229 -27.52 -22.86 18.10
CA CYS A 229 -26.69 -22.67 16.91
C CYS A 229 -25.22 -22.62 17.35
N LYS A 230 -24.45 -23.68 17.05
CA LYS A 230 -22.98 -23.55 17.06
C LYS A 230 -22.67 -22.40 16.10
N PRO A 231 -21.99 -21.32 16.54
CA PRO A 231 -21.59 -20.28 15.61
C PRO A 231 -20.75 -20.96 14.53
N SER A 232 -21.12 -20.77 13.26
CA SER A 232 -20.31 -21.26 12.16
C SER A 232 -18.94 -20.59 12.25
N THR A 233 -17.87 -21.32 11.93
CA THR A 233 -16.50 -20.80 11.94
C THR A 233 -16.35 -19.48 11.16
N VAL A 234 -17.20 -19.30 10.14
CA VAL A 234 -17.29 -18.08 9.30
C VAL A 234 -17.95 -16.91 10.04
N GLY A 235 -19.02 -17.17 10.81
CA GLY A 235 -19.70 -16.14 11.60
C GLY A 235 -18.81 -15.58 12.72
N GLU A 236 -18.02 -16.45 13.37
CA GLU A 236 -17.07 -16.04 14.41
C GLU A 236 -15.89 -15.23 13.82
N PHE A 237 -15.44 -15.59 12.61
CA PHE A 237 -14.44 -14.83 11.86
C PHE A 237 -14.95 -13.42 11.48
N MET A 238 -16.15 -13.34 10.90
CA MET A 238 -16.80 -12.06 10.55
C MET A 238 -17.04 -11.17 11.79
N ALA A 239 -17.48 -11.76 12.90
CA ALA A 239 -17.71 -11.01 14.15
C ALA A 239 -16.41 -10.41 14.72
N ARG A 240 -15.27 -11.11 14.58
CA ARG A 240 -13.95 -10.59 14.97
C ARG A 240 -13.48 -9.46 14.06
N GLU A 241 -13.78 -9.57 12.77
CA GLU A 241 -13.41 -8.58 11.75
C GLU A 241 -14.17 -7.24 11.93
N ILE A 242 -15.43 -7.29 12.35
CA ILE A 242 -16.32 -6.12 12.51
C ILE A 242 -16.13 -5.44 13.88
N THR A 243 -15.58 -6.13 14.88
CA THR A 243 -15.43 -5.57 16.23
C THR A 243 -14.24 -4.61 16.26
N PRO A 244 -14.37 -3.28 16.44
CA PRO A 244 -13.27 -2.30 16.30
C PRO A 244 -12.14 -2.46 17.33
N ALA A 245 -10.94 -1.96 17.01
CA ALA A 245 -9.71 -2.32 17.74
C ALA A 245 -9.73 -1.80 19.18
N ILE A 246 -10.46 -0.69 19.35
CA ILE A 246 -10.73 -0.01 20.60
C ILE A 246 -11.50 -0.89 21.61
N ARG A 247 -12.27 -1.87 21.12
CA ARG A 247 -13.05 -2.79 21.97
C ARG A 247 -12.27 -4.04 22.36
N HIS A 248 -11.13 -4.32 21.73
CA HIS A 248 -10.31 -5.44 22.15
C HIS A 248 -9.66 -5.18 23.52
N PRO A 249 -9.62 -6.20 24.40
CA PRO A 249 -9.04 -6.05 25.73
C PRO A 249 -7.59 -5.61 25.63
N THR A 250 -7.17 -4.83 26.63
CA THR A 250 -5.77 -4.45 26.82
C THR A 250 -4.92 -5.71 26.88
N ILE A 251 -3.84 -5.72 26.10
CA ILE A 251 -2.97 -6.89 25.99
C ILE A 251 -2.16 -6.96 27.28
N LYS A 252 -2.35 -8.01 28.07
CA LYS A 252 -1.57 -8.22 29.29
C LYS A 252 -0.18 -8.70 28.87
N LEU A 253 0.80 -7.79 28.85
CA LEU A 253 2.16 -8.06 28.39
C LEU A 253 2.80 -9.26 29.11
N GLU A 254 2.49 -9.43 30.40
CA GLU A 254 2.94 -10.54 31.24
C GLU A 254 2.44 -11.93 30.77
N LYS A 255 1.29 -12.00 30.08
CA LYS A 255 0.71 -13.25 29.56
C LYS A 255 1.18 -13.61 28.16
N ILE A 256 1.94 -12.76 27.48
CA ILE A 256 2.42 -13.04 26.12
C ILE A 256 3.61 -13.99 26.23
N PRO A 257 3.70 -15.10 25.48
CA PRO A 257 4.89 -15.94 25.44
C PRO A 257 6.09 -15.25 24.78
N HIS A 258 7.31 -15.76 24.99
CA HIS A 258 8.48 -15.23 24.28
C HIS A 258 8.35 -15.51 22.77
N PRO A 259 8.84 -14.60 21.90
CA PRO A 259 8.77 -14.81 20.47
C PRO A 259 9.59 -16.04 20.08
N GLU A 260 9.01 -16.88 19.24
CA GLU A 260 9.68 -18.06 18.70
C GLU A 260 10.77 -17.62 17.71
N THR A 261 11.93 -18.29 17.74
CA THR A 261 13.10 -17.92 16.92
C THR A 261 12.76 -17.88 15.42
N TRP A 262 11.94 -18.81 14.94
CA TRP A 262 11.51 -18.84 13.54
C TRP A 262 10.62 -17.64 13.16
N ALA A 263 9.80 -17.15 14.08
CA ALA A 263 8.94 -15.99 13.84
C ALA A 263 9.77 -14.71 13.72
N VAL A 264 10.85 -14.61 14.51
CA VAL A 264 11.84 -13.52 14.41
C VAL A 264 12.57 -13.57 13.06
N ILE A 265 12.98 -14.77 12.60
CA ILE A 265 13.63 -14.94 11.30
C ILE A 265 12.71 -14.45 10.16
N ILE A 266 11.43 -14.85 10.17
CA ILE A 266 10.47 -14.43 9.14
C ILE A 266 10.23 -12.92 9.18
N LEU A 267 10.15 -12.33 10.37
CA LEU A 267 10.01 -10.88 10.50
C LEU A 267 11.23 -10.14 9.92
N ASN A 268 12.45 -10.65 10.15
CA ASN A 268 13.67 -10.11 9.56
C ASN A 268 13.69 -10.25 8.03
N VAL A 269 13.26 -11.40 7.50
CA VAL A 269 13.08 -11.58 6.04
C VAL A 269 12.09 -10.55 5.51
N GLY A 270 10.99 -10.31 6.23
CA GLY A 270 10.00 -9.27 5.89
C GLY A 270 10.59 -7.86 5.85
N PHE A 271 11.45 -7.49 6.82
CA PHE A 271 12.15 -6.21 6.81
C PHE A 271 13.14 -6.08 5.64
N CYS A 272 13.88 -7.15 5.33
CA CYS A 272 14.76 -7.17 4.15
C CYS A 272 13.96 -6.99 2.86
N LEU A 273 12.83 -7.69 2.71
CA LEU A 273 11.93 -7.54 1.56
C LEU A 273 11.34 -6.12 1.49
N ALA A 274 10.94 -5.53 2.63
CA ALA A 274 10.45 -4.16 2.69
C ALA A 274 11.51 -3.15 2.23
N ALA A 275 12.77 -3.32 2.63
CA ALA A 275 13.86 -2.46 2.15
C ALA A 275 14.11 -2.64 0.65
N LEU A 276 14.14 -3.89 0.16
CA LEU A 276 14.25 -4.17 -1.28
C LEU A 276 13.08 -3.55 -2.06
N GLN A 277 11.87 -3.56 -1.50
CA GLN A 277 10.68 -2.95 -2.11
C GLN A 277 10.80 -1.44 -2.22
N VAL A 278 11.36 -0.77 -1.22
CA VAL A 278 11.65 0.67 -1.27
C VAL A 278 12.69 0.96 -2.34
N LEU A 279 13.81 0.22 -2.36
CA LEU A 279 14.85 0.37 -3.38
C LEU A 279 14.29 0.16 -4.80
N PHE A 280 13.46 -0.88 -4.97
CA PHE A 280 12.77 -1.17 -6.23
C PHE A 280 11.85 -0.01 -6.64
N GLY A 281 11.04 0.50 -5.71
CA GLY A 281 10.18 1.66 -5.94
C GLY A 281 10.95 2.89 -6.38
N MET A 282 12.09 3.18 -5.72
CA MET A 282 12.93 4.31 -6.09
C MET A 282 13.44 4.17 -7.54
N GLY A 283 13.91 2.98 -7.91
CA GLY A 283 14.37 2.71 -9.27
C GLY A 283 13.26 2.83 -10.32
N VAL A 284 12.08 2.27 -10.05
CA VAL A 284 10.92 2.34 -10.95
C VAL A 284 10.46 3.77 -11.14
N LEU A 285 10.26 4.52 -10.05
CA LEU A 285 9.72 5.88 -10.09
C LEU A 285 10.73 6.92 -10.58
N ALA A 286 12.03 6.75 -10.28
CA ALA A 286 13.09 7.60 -10.84
C ALA A 286 13.30 7.39 -12.34
N SER A 287 12.82 6.27 -12.89
CA SER A 287 12.92 5.96 -14.32
C SER A 287 11.70 6.41 -15.12
N VAL A 288 10.78 7.19 -14.52
CA VAL A 288 9.56 7.66 -15.18
C VAL A 288 9.85 8.89 -16.04
N LEU A 289 9.43 8.85 -17.31
CA LEU A 289 9.50 9.94 -18.28
C LEU A 289 8.11 10.51 -18.61
N PHE A 290 8.11 11.70 -19.22
CA PHE A 290 6.92 12.41 -19.71
C PHE A 290 5.94 12.86 -18.63
N VAL A 291 6.43 12.98 -17.39
CA VAL A 291 5.69 13.53 -16.24
C VAL A 291 6.29 14.88 -15.86
N SER A 292 5.45 15.88 -15.66
CA SER A 292 5.88 17.18 -15.14
C SER A 292 6.05 17.14 -13.62
N VAL A 293 6.86 18.04 -13.05
CA VAL A 293 7.00 18.18 -11.57
C VAL A 293 5.64 18.39 -10.92
N ARG A 294 4.75 19.19 -11.54
CA ARG A 294 3.41 19.45 -11.01
C ARG A 294 2.57 18.18 -10.94
N ASP A 295 2.61 17.38 -12.00
CA ASP A 295 1.88 16.12 -12.09
C ASP A 295 2.49 15.08 -11.14
N ALA A 296 3.82 15.05 -11.00
CA ALA A 296 4.54 14.22 -10.05
C ALA A 296 4.17 14.53 -8.60
N VAL A 297 4.07 15.82 -8.24
CA VAL A 297 3.58 16.24 -6.92
C VAL A 297 2.15 15.79 -6.73
N TRP A 298 1.26 15.96 -7.71
CA TRP A 298 -0.12 15.46 -7.59
C TRP A 298 -0.17 13.95 -7.41
N VAL A 299 0.57 13.18 -8.20
CA VAL A 299 0.65 11.72 -8.10
C VAL A 299 1.19 11.29 -6.73
N GLY A 300 2.20 11.98 -6.20
CA GLY A 300 2.76 11.72 -4.86
C GLY A 300 1.83 12.13 -3.71
N LEU A 301 1.24 13.33 -3.76
CA LEU A 301 0.36 13.86 -2.72
C LEU A 301 -1.02 13.19 -2.70
N SER A 302 -1.48 12.64 -3.82
CA SER A 302 -2.73 11.88 -3.88
C SER A 302 -2.69 10.62 -3.01
N VAL A 303 -1.48 10.13 -2.69
CA VAL A 303 -1.26 9.03 -1.72
C VAL A 303 -1.39 9.55 -0.28
N GLU A 304 -1.01 10.80 -0.01
CA GLU A 304 -0.95 11.39 1.34
C GLU A 304 -2.24 12.12 1.76
N LEU A 305 -3.05 12.61 0.82
CA LEU A 305 -4.25 13.41 1.10
C LEU A 305 -5.39 12.63 1.80
N LEU A 306 -5.36 11.30 1.79
CA LEU A 306 -6.28 10.48 2.58
C LEU A 306 -5.78 10.19 4.01
N GLN A 307 -4.48 10.36 4.29
CA GLN A 307 -3.93 10.21 5.64
C GLN A 307 -4.02 11.51 6.46
N ARG A 308 -3.96 12.69 5.83
CA ARG A 308 -4.08 14.00 6.54
C ARG A 308 -5.51 14.44 6.87
N LEU A 309 -6.55 13.72 6.42
CA LEU A 309 -7.93 14.04 6.81
C LEU A 309 -8.29 13.58 8.24
N ASP A 310 -7.39 12.87 8.93
CA ASP A 310 -7.58 12.44 10.33
C ASP A 310 -7.02 13.44 11.38
N GLU A 311 -6.23 14.44 10.98
CA GLU A 311 -5.66 15.43 11.91
C GLU A 311 -6.41 16.77 11.99
N ARG A 312 -7.53 16.93 11.28
CA ARG A 312 -8.21 18.24 11.17
C ARG A 312 -9.63 18.32 11.76
N HIS A 313 -9.93 17.51 12.78
CA HIS A 313 -11.09 17.73 13.65
C HIS A 313 -10.76 17.56 15.14
N PRO A 314 -10.37 18.66 15.83
CA PRO A 314 -10.71 18.82 17.23
C PRO A 314 -12.12 19.42 17.31
N VAL A 315 -13.09 18.65 17.80
CA VAL A 315 -14.33 19.16 18.40
C VAL A 315 -14.57 18.39 19.68
#